data_AF-A0A329YBG1-F1
#
_entry.id   AF-A0A329YBG1-F1
#
_cell.length_a   1.000
_cell.length_b   1.000
_cell.length_c   1.000
_cell.angle_alpha   90.00
_cell.angle_beta   90.00
_cell.angle_gamma   90.00
#
_symmetry.space_group_name_H-M   'P 1'
#
loop_
_entity.id
_entity.type
_entity.pdbx_description
1 polymer ?
#
loop_
_entity_poly.entity_id
_entity_poly.type
_entity_poly.pdbx_seq_one_letter_code
_entity_poly.pdbx_strand_id
1 'polypeptide(L)'
;MAPRRAIISAMTDEDLISLALGLPEAAESSHFGTRDFRVRGKIFMTLPSPDFCVVKLTPDQQQMALATMPDDVMAVPGGWGLKGFTRLFHHDADQATIEALMHRAWRNVAPKSMALPED
;
A
#
# COMPACT_ATOMS: atom_id res chain seq x y z
N MET A 1 2.92 -22.14 -20.27
CA MET A 1 1.57 -22.32 -19.70
C MET A 1 1.47 -21.36 -18.55
N ALA A 2 0.87 -20.17 -18.74
CA ALA A 2 0.70 -19.22 -17.64
C ALA A 2 -0.27 -19.84 -16.62
N PRO A 3 0.01 -19.75 -15.31
CA PRO A 3 -0.92 -20.26 -14.31
C PRO A 3 -2.26 -19.54 -14.48
N ARG A 4 -3.36 -20.28 -14.36
CA ARG A 4 -4.70 -19.69 -14.28
C ARG A 4 -4.69 -18.78 -13.06
N ARG A 5 -4.81 -17.46 -13.28
CA ARG A 5 -5.07 -16.48 -12.21
C ARG A 5 -6.28 -17.01 -11.44
N ALA A 6 -6.11 -17.26 -10.14
CA ALA A 6 -7.21 -17.62 -9.26
C ALA A 6 -8.31 -16.55 -9.38
N ILE A 7 -9.56 -16.90 -9.08
CA ILE A 7 -10.64 -15.90 -9.02
C ILE A 7 -10.26 -14.95 -7.87
N ILE A 8 -9.67 -13.80 -8.21
CA ILE A 8 -9.32 -12.75 -7.25
C ILE A 8 -10.64 -12.15 -6.81
N SER A 9 -10.96 -12.27 -5.52
CA SER A 9 -11.99 -11.40 -4.95
C SER A 9 -11.38 -10.00 -4.94
N ALA A 10 -11.85 -9.13 -5.83
CA ALA A 10 -11.33 -7.76 -5.92
C ALA A 10 -11.47 -7.08 -4.54
N MET A 11 -10.37 -6.53 -4.04
CA MET A 11 -10.38 -5.76 -2.80
C MET A 11 -11.09 -4.45 -3.08
N THR A 12 -12.17 -4.15 -2.35
CA THR A 12 -12.83 -2.84 -2.51
C THR A 12 -12.06 -1.75 -1.77
N ASP A 13 -12.35 -0.48 -2.07
CA ASP A 13 -11.81 0.65 -1.31
C ASP A 13 -12.15 0.53 0.18
N GLU A 14 -13.36 0.09 0.52
CA GLU A 14 -13.79 -0.07 1.92
C GLU A 14 -13.06 -1.20 2.65
N ASP A 15 -12.76 -2.31 1.96
CA ASP A 15 -11.94 -3.38 2.51
C ASP A 15 -10.50 -2.89 2.74
N LEU A 16 -9.96 -2.12 1.80
CA LEU A 16 -8.62 -1.53 1.89
C LEU A 16 -8.52 -0.50 3.03
N ILE A 17 -9.55 0.32 3.21
CA ILE A 17 -9.68 1.27 4.33
C ILE A 17 -9.75 0.51 5.65
N SER A 18 -10.57 -0.54 5.72
CA SER A 18 -10.71 -1.38 6.91
C SER A 18 -9.38 -2.02 7.29
N LEU A 19 -8.64 -2.55 6.31
CA LEU A 19 -7.29 -3.10 6.50
C LEU A 19 -6.32 -2.03 7.03
N ALA A 20 -6.30 -0.84 6.41
CA ALA A 20 -5.39 0.24 6.81
C ALA A 20 -5.69 0.75 8.22
N LEU A 21 -6.96 0.90 8.59
CA LEU A 21 -7.40 1.35 9.92
C LEU A 21 -7.29 0.26 11.00
N GLY A 22 -7.21 -1.01 10.61
CA GLY A 22 -6.92 -2.12 11.53
C GLY A 22 -5.47 -2.11 12.04
N LEU A 23 -4.58 -1.35 11.40
CA LEU A 23 -3.17 -1.29 11.81
C LEU A 23 -2.98 -0.42 13.06
N PRO A 24 -2.06 -0.76 13.98
CA PRO A 24 -1.91 -0.04 15.24
C PRO A 24 -1.62 1.44 15.05
N GLU A 25 -2.33 2.28 15.81
CA GLU A 25 -2.27 3.75 15.75
C GLU A 25 -2.51 4.35 14.34
N ALA A 26 -3.09 3.58 13.41
CA ALA A 26 -3.51 4.12 12.13
C ALA A 26 -4.72 5.04 12.30
N ALA A 27 -4.70 6.17 11.61
CA ALA A 27 -5.82 7.10 11.56
C ALA A 27 -6.00 7.61 10.13
N GLU A 28 -7.26 7.84 9.77
CA GLU A 28 -7.63 8.51 8.53
C GLU A 28 -7.52 10.03 8.70
N SER A 29 -7.05 10.71 7.65
CA SER A 29 -7.05 12.15 7.53
C SER A 29 -7.20 12.56 6.06
N SER A 30 -6.89 13.82 5.75
CA SER A 30 -6.81 14.27 4.37
C SER A 30 -5.69 15.29 4.18
N HIS A 31 -5.12 15.28 2.98
CA HIS A 31 -4.14 16.24 2.53
C HIS A 31 -4.45 16.65 1.10
N PHE A 32 -4.59 17.96 0.86
CA PHE A 32 -4.99 18.51 -0.43
C PHE A 32 -6.25 17.84 -1.03
N GLY A 33 -7.23 17.51 -0.18
CA GLY A 33 -8.49 16.86 -0.60
C GLY A 33 -8.36 15.37 -0.93
N THR A 34 -7.18 14.78 -0.79
CA THR A 34 -6.97 13.33 -0.93
C THR A 34 -7.08 12.67 0.45
N ARG A 35 -7.90 11.60 0.57
CA ARG A 35 -7.95 10.77 1.78
C ARG A 35 -6.59 10.10 1.98
N ASP A 36 -6.09 10.16 3.21
CA ASP A 36 -4.80 9.57 3.55
C ASP A 36 -4.84 8.87 4.92
N PHE A 37 -3.92 7.93 5.11
CA PHE A 37 -3.84 7.08 6.28
C PHE A 37 -2.46 7.22 6.88
N ARG A 38 -2.43 7.44 8.19
CA ARG A 38 -1.22 7.88 8.89
C ARG A 38 -0.99 7.12 10.17
N VAL A 39 0.27 7.05 10.55
CA VAL A 39 0.69 6.71 11.91
C VAL A 39 1.48 7.90 12.46
N ARG A 40 1.03 8.45 13.59
CA ARG A 40 1.65 9.63 14.24
C ARG A 40 1.97 10.77 13.26
N GLY A 41 1.02 11.06 12.37
CA GLY A 41 1.11 12.15 11.39
C GLY A 41 1.91 11.83 10.12
N LYS A 42 2.50 10.64 9.99
CA LYS A 42 3.22 10.21 8.78
C LYS A 42 2.33 9.35 7.89
N ILE A 43 2.18 9.73 6.63
CA ILE A 43 1.37 9.03 5.63
C ILE A 43 2.05 7.71 5.21
N PHE A 44 1.31 6.61 5.30
CA PHE A 44 1.70 5.33 4.70
C PHE A 44 0.85 4.94 3.50
N MET A 45 -0.40 5.40 3.43
CA MET A 45 -1.30 5.16 2.30
C MET A 45 -2.09 6.42 1.93
N THR A 46 -2.38 6.60 0.64
CA THR A 46 -3.38 7.57 0.15
C THR A 46 -4.34 6.94 -0.86
N LEU A 47 -5.54 7.53 -1.01
CA LEU A 47 -6.56 7.15 -1.99
C LEU A 47 -6.82 8.29 -2.99
N PRO A 48 -5.93 8.51 -3.97
CA PRO A 48 -6.07 9.58 -4.95
C PRO A 48 -6.94 9.21 -6.15
N SER A 49 -7.27 7.93 -6.32
CA SER A 49 -7.95 7.36 -7.49
C SER A 49 -8.87 6.21 -7.06
N PRO A 50 -10.01 5.97 -7.74
CA PRO A 50 -10.79 4.75 -7.56
C PRO A 50 -10.06 3.49 -8.05
N ASP A 51 -9.07 3.64 -8.94
CA ASP A 51 -8.40 2.50 -9.59
C ASP A 51 -7.20 1.96 -8.79
N PHE A 52 -6.62 2.78 -7.90
CA PHE A 52 -5.43 2.41 -7.14
C PHE A 52 -5.30 3.23 -5.86
N CYS A 53 -4.72 2.63 -4.84
CA CYS A 53 -4.14 3.36 -3.71
C CYS A 53 -2.65 3.66 -3.96
N VAL A 54 -2.08 4.55 -3.16
CA VAL A 54 -0.62 4.78 -3.14
C VAL A 54 -0.09 4.41 -1.78
N VAL A 55 0.90 3.50 -1.74
CA VAL A 55 1.58 3.05 -0.52
C VAL A 55 3.01 3.59 -0.43
N LYS A 56 3.48 3.79 0.81
CA LYS A 56 4.83 4.30 1.10
C LYS A 56 5.84 3.17 1.31
N LEU A 57 6.56 2.81 0.25
CA LEU A 57 7.70 1.89 0.33
C LEU A 57 9.02 2.64 0.52
N THR A 58 10.08 1.93 0.90
CA THR A 58 11.45 2.42 0.65
C THR A 58 11.77 2.29 -0.85
N PRO A 59 12.72 3.07 -1.41
CA PRO A 59 13.13 2.90 -2.80
C PRO A 59 13.50 1.46 -3.14
N ASP A 60 14.26 0.77 -2.28
CA ASP A 60 14.67 -0.62 -2.51
C ASP A 60 13.48 -1.60 -2.50
N GLN A 61 12.55 -1.42 -1.56
CA GLN A 61 11.31 -2.21 -1.52
C GLN A 61 10.45 -1.98 -2.77
N GLN A 62 10.36 -0.73 -3.25
CA GLN A 62 9.66 -0.41 -4.48
C GLN A 62 10.33 -1.08 -5.68
N GLN A 63 11.66 -1.02 -5.80
CA GLN A 63 12.38 -1.70 -6.89
C GLN A 63 12.13 -3.20 -6.88
N MET A 64 12.13 -3.83 -5.71
CA MET A 64 11.80 -5.25 -5.57
C MET A 64 10.35 -5.54 -5.99
N ALA A 65 9.39 -4.72 -5.56
CA ALA A 65 7.99 -4.88 -5.94
C ALA A 65 7.81 -4.74 -7.46
N LEU A 66 8.39 -3.71 -8.08
CA LEU A 66 8.34 -3.51 -9.54
C LEU A 66 8.95 -4.70 -10.31
N ALA A 67 9.97 -5.36 -9.77
CA ALA A 67 10.61 -6.51 -10.39
C ALA A 67 9.81 -7.81 -10.23
N THR A 68 9.05 -7.96 -9.14
CA THR A 68 8.41 -9.23 -8.75
C THR A 68 6.90 -9.29 -8.99
N MET A 69 6.24 -8.13 -9.01
CA MET A 69 4.79 -7.98 -9.17
C MET A 69 4.47 -6.81 -10.13
N PRO A 70 5.03 -6.81 -11.36
CA PRO A 70 4.91 -5.67 -12.28
C PRO A 70 3.48 -5.38 -12.75
N ASP A 71 2.57 -6.35 -12.62
CA ASP A 71 1.16 -6.19 -12.98
C ASP A 71 0.34 -5.52 -11.86
N ASP A 72 0.83 -5.53 -10.61
CA ASP A 72 0.08 -5.09 -9.43
C ASP A 72 0.53 -3.71 -8.93
N VAL A 73 1.73 -3.27 -9.31
CA VAL A 73 2.31 -2.01 -8.83
C VAL A 73 2.97 -1.16 -9.92
N MET A 74 2.99 0.14 -9.68
CA MET A 74 3.75 1.09 -10.50
C MET A 74 4.30 2.23 -9.64
N ALA A 75 5.51 2.71 -9.91
CA ALA A 75 6.01 3.92 -9.24
C ALA A 75 5.13 5.13 -9.57
N VAL A 76 4.83 5.97 -8.58
CA VAL A 76 4.20 7.28 -8.85
C VAL A 76 5.14 8.11 -9.74
N PRO A 77 4.66 8.77 -10.81
CA PRO A 77 5.53 9.57 -11.66
C PRO A 77 6.30 10.67 -10.90
N GLY A 78 7.54 10.92 -11.32
CA GLY A 78 8.38 12.00 -10.82
C GLY A 78 8.98 11.77 -9.43
N GLY A 79 9.25 12.87 -8.72
CA GLY A 79 10.00 12.84 -7.46
C GLY A 79 9.35 12.03 -6.32
N TRP A 80 8.04 11.80 -6.37
CA TRP A 80 7.35 10.94 -5.42
C TRP A 80 7.69 9.46 -5.64
N GLY A 81 7.69 8.98 -6.89
CA GLY A 81 8.14 7.63 -7.22
C GLY A 81 9.59 7.41 -6.81
N LEU A 82 10.49 8.35 -7.09
CA LEU A 82 11.89 8.29 -6.66
C LEU A 82 12.05 8.17 -5.12
N LYS A 83 11.04 8.59 -4.36
CA LYS A 83 10.98 8.45 -2.90
C LYS A 83 10.24 7.18 -2.44
N GLY A 84 9.87 6.26 -3.33
CA GLY A 84 9.21 4.99 -3.00
C GLY A 84 7.68 5.06 -2.89
N PHE A 85 7.03 6.17 -3.29
CA PHE A 85 5.58 6.21 -3.38
C PHE A 85 5.13 5.37 -4.58
N THR A 86 4.32 4.36 -4.30
CA THR A 86 4.03 3.26 -5.23
C THR A 86 2.53 3.11 -5.35
N ARG A 87 2.01 3.16 -6.58
CA ARG A 87 0.62 2.78 -6.88
C ARG A 87 0.48 1.28 -6.70
N LEU A 88 -0.60 0.86 -6.03
CA LEU A 88 -1.02 -0.52 -5.90
C LEU A 88 -2.43 -0.63 -6.49
N PHE A 89 -2.56 -1.43 -7.55
CA PHE A 89 -3.82 -1.69 -8.25
C PHE A 89 -4.62 -2.76 -7.49
N HIS A 90 -5.21 -2.35 -6.35
CA HIS A 90 -5.81 -3.26 -5.37
C HIS A 90 -7.03 -4.04 -5.89
N HIS A 91 -7.67 -3.60 -6.98
CA HIS A 91 -8.73 -4.37 -7.63
C HIS A 91 -8.22 -5.60 -8.39
N ASP A 92 -6.95 -5.57 -8.83
CA ASP A 92 -6.34 -6.61 -9.67
C ASP A 92 -5.31 -7.48 -8.92
N ALA A 93 -4.80 -6.99 -7.79
CA ALA A 93 -3.85 -7.69 -6.94
C ALA A 93 -4.53 -8.71 -6.02
N ASP A 94 -3.84 -9.80 -5.70
CA ASP A 94 -4.34 -10.75 -4.70
C ASP A 94 -4.27 -10.19 -3.27
N GLN A 95 -5.12 -10.69 -2.39
CA GLN A 95 -5.22 -10.24 -1.00
C GLN A 95 -3.89 -10.33 -0.23
N ALA A 96 -3.10 -11.39 -0.43
CA ALA A 96 -1.84 -11.57 0.29
C ALA A 96 -0.80 -10.52 -0.14
N THR A 97 -0.77 -10.18 -1.43
CA THR A 97 0.06 -9.08 -1.96
C THR A 97 -0.34 -7.73 -1.35
N ILE A 98 -1.65 -7.45 -1.30
CA ILE A 98 -2.18 -6.20 -0.72
C ILE A 98 -1.81 -6.08 0.75
N GLU A 99 -2.07 -7.12 1.56
CA GLU A 99 -1.72 -7.17 2.98
C GLU A 99 -0.21 -6.99 3.19
N ALA A 100 0.62 -7.72 2.45
CA ALA A 100 2.06 -7.64 2.57
C ALA A 100 2.60 -6.22 2.28
N LEU A 101 2.11 -5.56 1.23
CA LEU A 101 2.53 -4.20 0.88
C LEU A 101 1.99 -3.16 1.87
N MET A 102 0.75 -3.30 2.34
CA MET A 102 0.16 -2.43 3.35
C MET A 102 0.94 -2.48 4.66
N HIS A 103 1.23 -3.69 5.15
CA HIS A 103 2.00 -3.87 6.37
C HIS A 103 3.42 -3.32 6.25
N ARG A 104 4.07 -3.51 5.09
CA ARG A 104 5.38 -2.89 4.81
C ARG A 104 5.30 -1.37 4.84
N ALA A 105 4.29 -0.79 4.20
CA ALA A 105 4.11 0.66 4.15
C ALA A 105 3.91 1.26 5.55
N TRP A 106 3.07 0.62 6.37
CA TRP A 106 2.88 1.01 7.76
C TRP A 106 4.18 0.87 8.57
N ARG A 107 4.89 -0.27 8.47
CA ARG A 107 6.18 -0.50 9.17
C ARG A 107 7.23 0.57 8.83
N ASN A 108 7.23 1.07 7.59
CA ASN A 108 8.19 2.09 7.14
C ASN A 108 7.99 3.47 7.81
N VAL A 109 6.80 3.76 8.34
CA VAL A 109 6.50 5.04 8.98
C VAL A 109 6.21 4.93 10.48
N ALA A 110 5.80 3.73 10.93
CA ALA A 110 5.54 3.44 12.33
C ALA A 110 6.80 3.62 13.19
N PRO A 111 6.66 4.00 14.46
CA PRO A 111 7.78 3.99 15.41
C PRO A 111 8.37 2.59 15.53
N LYS A 112 9.70 2.48 15.64
CA LYS A 112 10.39 1.18 15.81
C LYS A 112 9.96 0.39 17.05
N SER A 113 9.41 1.06 18.06
CA SER A 113 8.84 0.44 19.27
C SER A 113 7.52 -0.27 19.01
N MET A 114 6.92 -0.08 17.83
CA MET A 114 5.67 -0.66 17.40
C MET A 114 5.99 -1.70 16.33
N ALA A 115 6.01 -2.96 16.75
CA ALA A 115 6.10 -4.08 15.83
C ALA A 115 4.75 -4.80 15.86
N LEU A 116 4.16 -4.99 14.68
CA LEU A 116 3.35 -6.18 14.49
C LEU A 116 4.31 -7.38 14.61
N PRO A 117 3.97 -8.44 15.36
CA PRO A 117 4.73 -9.69 15.32
C PRO A 117 5.07 -10.05 13.86
N GLU A 118 6.28 -10.52 13.61
CA GLU A 118 6.51 -11.29 12.39
C GLU A 118 5.73 -12.60 12.57
N ASP A 119 4.86 -12.92 11.61
CA ASP A 119 4.26 -14.25 11.52
C ASP A 119 5.34 -15.29 11.18
#